data_AF-A0A941SXT8-F1
#
_entry.id   AF-A0A941SXT8-F1
#
_cell.length_a   1.000
_cell.length_b   1.000
_cell.length_c   1.000
_cell.angle_alpha   90.00
_cell.angle_beta   90.00
_cell.angle_gamma   90.00
#
_symmetry.space_group_name_H-M   'P 1'
#
loop_
_entity.id
_entity.type
_entity.pdbx_description
1 polymer ?
#
loop_
_entity_poly.entity_id
_entity_poly.type
_entity_poly.pdbx_seq_one_letter_code
_entity_poly.pdbx_strand_id
1 'polypeptide(L)'
;MPNVHRLLPRLIVNRLLLQAVIDEPRPCCALGFVEERKAVLPLIALGLPGVEDLHDLGDGFRLGLQGAKARGAEILLLDFVFQGREPLQVALDPANPAVRRVLSAIGKSSAYFVLAVGANGVTAFRADADELQLRPLNGLLWSKPSSEDGRYERHAARGQALPGLPRRRRQSLVWLRSDDASLLELSTRVRHELRPVH
;
A
#
# COMPACT_ATOMS: atom_id res chain seq x y z
N MET A 1 -15.41 -34.20 -11.57
CA MET A 1 -15.64 -32.96 -10.80
C MET A 1 -15.58 -31.81 -11.79
N PRO A 2 -16.60 -30.96 -11.93
CA PRO A 2 -16.56 -29.89 -12.92
C PRO A 2 -15.49 -28.89 -12.50
N ASN A 3 -14.59 -28.54 -13.43
CA ASN A 3 -13.64 -27.44 -13.27
C ASN A 3 -14.45 -26.15 -13.12
N VAL A 4 -14.70 -25.74 -11.88
CA VAL A 4 -15.23 -24.40 -11.61
C VAL A 4 -14.09 -23.45 -11.94
N HIS A 5 -14.08 -22.93 -13.16
CA HIS A 5 -13.25 -21.79 -13.52
C HIS A 5 -13.63 -20.65 -12.56
N ARG A 6 -12.84 -20.43 -11.51
CA ARG A 6 -12.96 -19.24 -10.66
C ARG A 6 -12.63 -18.05 -11.56
N LEU A 7 -13.65 -17.44 -12.15
CA LEU A 7 -13.52 -16.17 -12.83
C LEU A 7 -12.90 -15.18 -11.84
N LEU A 8 -11.71 -14.68 -12.18
CA LEU A 8 -11.04 -13.66 -11.40
C LEU A 8 -11.99 -12.46 -11.27
N PRO A 9 -12.13 -11.88 -10.07
CA PRO A 9 -13.07 -10.80 -9.83
C PRO A 9 -12.66 -9.56 -10.62
N ARG A 10 -13.65 -8.81 -11.10
CA ARG A 10 -13.43 -7.47 -11.63
C ARG A 10 -13.14 -6.52 -10.48
N LEU A 11 -12.10 -5.70 -10.63
CA LEU A 11 -11.72 -4.70 -9.65
C LEU A 11 -11.95 -3.32 -10.23
N ILE A 12 -12.51 -2.41 -9.42
CA ILE A 12 -12.70 -1.02 -9.81
C ILE A 12 -11.86 -0.16 -8.87
N VAL A 13 -10.91 0.56 -9.44
CA VAL A 13 -10.02 1.46 -8.72
C VAL A 13 -10.30 2.91 -9.10
N ASN A 14 -9.78 3.83 -8.29
CA ASN A 14 -9.74 5.23 -8.66
C ASN A 14 -8.67 5.44 -9.74
N ARG A 15 -9.08 5.96 -10.90
CA ARG A 15 -8.23 6.24 -12.07
C ARG A 15 -7.11 7.22 -11.74
N LEU A 16 -7.39 8.24 -10.94
CA LEU A 16 -6.40 9.25 -10.56
C LEU A 16 -5.34 8.63 -9.65
N LEU A 17 -5.74 7.75 -8.72
CA LEU A 17 -4.80 7.01 -7.88
C LEU A 17 -3.91 6.10 -8.73
N LEU A 18 -4.50 5.34 -9.67
CA LEU A 18 -3.75 4.47 -10.55
C LEU A 18 -2.77 5.28 -11.42
N GLN A 19 -3.21 6.40 -11.97
CA GLN A 19 -2.37 7.28 -12.79
C GLN A 19 -1.22 7.88 -11.97
N ALA A 20 -1.48 8.33 -10.74
CA ALA A 20 -0.44 8.86 -9.85
C ALA A 20 0.66 7.82 -9.56
N VAL A 21 0.29 6.55 -9.40
CA VAL A 21 1.26 5.45 -9.19
C VAL A 21 2.05 5.15 -10.48
N ILE A 22 1.43 5.29 -11.65
CA ILE A 22 2.10 5.08 -12.95
C ILE A 22 3.10 6.19 -13.24
N ASP A 23 2.73 7.43 -12.97
CA ASP A 23 3.49 8.63 -13.34
C ASP A 23 4.66 8.92 -12.38
N GLU A 24 4.58 8.46 -11.13
CA GLU A 24 5.66 8.68 -10.17
C GLU A 24 6.89 7.78 -10.45
N PRO A 25 8.12 8.31 -10.31
CA PRO A 25 9.32 7.50 -10.18
C PRO A 25 9.17 6.35 -9.18
N ARG A 26 9.51 5.14 -9.65
CA ARG A 26 9.48 3.92 -8.84
C ARG A 26 10.80 3.74 -8.08
N PRO A 27 10.83 3.19 -6.87
CA PRO A 27 9.70 2.61 -6.11
C PRO A 27 8.79 3.65 -5.45
N CYS A 28 7.47 3.52 -5.63
CA CYS A 28 6.47 4.41 -5.01
C CYS A 28 5.30 3.64 -4.36
N CYS A 29 4.54 4.30 -3.48
CA CYS A 29 3.42 3.72 -2.75
C CYS A 29 2.25 4.71 -2.59
N ALA A 30 1.02 4.23 -2.81
CA ALA A 30 -0.24 4.94 -2.59
C ALA A 30 -1.22 4.10 -1.76
N LEU A 31 -2.11 4.77 -1.02
CA LEU A 31 -3.20 4.14 -0.27
C LEU A 31 -4.53 4.60 -0.85
N GLY A 32 -5.50 3.69 -0.91
CA GLY A 32 -6.82 4.02 -1.41
C GLY A 32 -7.84 2.94 -1.14
N PHE A 33 -8.82 2.86 -2.03
CA PHE A 33 -9.88 1.86 -2.01
C PHE A 33 -10.05 1.21 -3.37
N VAL A 34 -10.49 -0.03 -3.36
CA VAL A 34 -10.88 -0.81 -4.54
C VAL A 34 -12.28 -1.36 -4.32
N GLU A 35 -13.09 -1.39 -5.37
CA GLU A 35 -14.37 -2.09 -5.34
C GLU A 35 -14.22 -3.48 -5.97
N GLU A 36 -14.53 -4.51 -5.20
CA GLU A 36 -14.67 -5.90 -5.63
C GLU A 36 -16.13 -6.30 -5.45
N ARG A 37 -16.84 -6.65 -6.53
CA ARG A 37 -18.23 -7.14 -6.46
C ARG A 37 -19.18 -6.25 -5.62
N LYS A 38 -19.09 -4.93 -5.79
CA LYS A 38 -19.83 -3.88 -5.03
C LYS A 38 -19.38 -3.68 -3.56
N ALA A 39 -18.41 -4.45 -3.07
CA ALA A 39 -17.80 -4.22 -1.77
C ALA A 39 -16.60 -3.29 -1.93
N VAL A 40 -16.55 -2.20 -1.16
CA VAL A 40 -15.40 -1.29 -1.11
C VAL A 40 -14.42 -1.81 -0.08
N LEU A 41 -13.23 -2.16 -0.54
CA LEU A 41 -12.15 -2.75 0.26
C LEU A 41 -10.92 -1.84 0.26
N PRO A 42 -10.10 -1.86 1.32
CA PRO A 42 -8.87 -1.09 1.38
C PRO A 42 -7.86 -1.55 0.32
N LEU A 43 -7.09 -0.60 -0.21
CA LEU A 43 -6.09 -0.82 -1.25
C LEU A 43 -4.75 -0.21 -0.84
N ILE A 44 -3.68 -0.97 -1.05
CA ILE A 44 -2.30 -0.46 -1.06
C ILE A 44 -1.75 -0.65 -2.48
N ALA A 45 -1.39 0.43 -3.16
CA ALA A 45 -0.82 0.38 -4.50
C ALA A 45 0.68 0.66 -4.47
N LEU A 46 1.45 -0.15 -5.19
CA LEU A 46 2.92 -0.13 -5.22
C LEU A 46 3.38 0.02 -6.66
N GLY A 47 4.19 1.04 -6.95
CA GLY A 47 4.96 1.12 -8.19
C GLY A 47 6.30 0.41 -8.01
N LEU A 48 6.50 -0.71 -8.69
CA LEU A 48 7.69 -1.56 -8.50
C LEU A 48 8.78 -1.28 -9.55
N PRO A 49 10.03 -1.06 -9.13
CA PRO A 49 11.15 -0.89 -10.05
C PRO A 49 11.60 -2.25 -10.58
N GLY A 50 11.93 -2.33 -11.88
CA GLY A 50 12.52 -3.53 -12.49
C GLY A 50 11.63 -4.78 -12.42
N VAL A 51 10.32 -4.60 -12.54
CA VAL A 51 9.36 -5.72 -12.76
C VAL A 51 8.84 -5.59 -14.19
N GLU A 52 9.37 -6.40 -15.10
CA GLU A 52 8.90 -6.47 -16.48
C GLU A 52 7.73 -7.45 -16.61
N ASP A 53 7.89 -8.65 -16.02
CA ASP A 53 6.82 -9.64 -15.87
C ASP A 53 6.34 -9.69 -14.41
N LEU A 54 5.04 -9.49 -14.23
CA LEU A 54 4.42 -9.52 -12.91
C LEU A 54 4.25 -10.94 -12.36
N HIS A 55 4.40 -11.97 -13.18
CA HIS A 55 4.47 -13.37 -12.72
C HIS A 55 5.70 -13.62 -11.84
N ASP A 56 6.76 -12.82 -11.99
CA ASP A 56 7.97 -12.90 -11.13
C ASP A 56 7.68 -12.59 -9.66
N LEU A 57 6.54 -11.96 -9.35
CA LEU A 57 6.13 -11.70 -7.98
C LEU A 57 5.64 -12.96 -7.25
N GLY A 58 5.44 -14.06 -7.99
CA GLY A 58 4.97 -15.33 -7.46
C GLY A 58 3.53 -15.26 -6.95
N ASP A 59 3.20 -16.14 -6.00
CA ASP A 59 1.84 -16.32 -5.51
C ASP A 59 1.36 -15.23 -4.53
N GLY A 60 2.21 -14.27 -4.17
CA GLY A 60 1.82 -13.23 -3.24
C GLY A 60 2.94 -12.43 -2.60
N PHE A 61 2.61 -11.88 -1.43
CA PHE A 61 3.49 -11.03 -0.64
C PHE A 61 3.35 -11.36 0.84
N ARG A 62 4.36 -10.95 1.62
CA ARG A 62 4.21 -10.82 3.07
C ARG A 62 4.24 -9.34 3.43
N LEU A 63 3.31 -8.93 4.30
CA LEU A 63 3.24 -7.58 4.84
C LEU A 63 3.61 -7.56 6.32
N GLY A 64 4.64 -6.79 6.65
CA GLY A 64 5.03 -6.44 8.01
C GLY A 64 4.58 -5.03 8.37
N LEU A 65 4.17 -4.83 9.62
CA LEU A 65 3.72 -3.56 10.15
C LEU A 65 4.49 -3.24 11.43
N GLN A 66 5.11 -2.06 11.50
CA GLN A 66 5.85 -1.63 12.68
C GLN A 66 5.59 -0.16 12.99
N GLY A 67 5.25 0.12 14.24
CA GLY A 67 5.26 1.47 14.79
C GLY A 67 6.67 1.91 15.19
N ALA A 68 7.02 3.14 14.86
CA ALA A 68 8.30 3.74 15.19
C ALA A 68 8.10 5.16 15.74
N LYS A 69 9.02 5.59 16.60
CA LYS A 69 9.13 7.00 17.01
C LYS A 69 10.47 7.54 16.54
N ALA A 70 10.45 8.63 15.79
CA ALA A 70 11.65 9.30 15.31
C ALA A 70 11.57 10.79 15.68
N ARG A 71 12.47 11.23 16.57
CA ARG A 71 12.61 12.64 16.98
C ARG A 71 11.28 13.30 17.41
N GLY A 72 10.45 12.55 18.14
CA GLY A 72 9.15 13.00 18.65
C GLY A 72 7.97 12.83 17.68
N ALA A 73 8.23 12.52 16.40
CA ALA A 73 7.19 12.15 15.44
C ALA A 73 6.95 10.64 15.46
N GLU A 74 5.68 10.25 15.34
CA GLU A 74 5.31 8.86 15.15
C GLU A 74 5.33 8.51 13.66
N ILE A 75 5.88 7.35 13.34
CA ILE A 75 6.03 6.85 11.97
C ILE A 75 5.47 5.43 11.95
N LEU A 76 4.71 5.13 10.92
CA LEU A 76 4.31 3.76 10.61
C LEU A 76 5.16 3.22 9.48
N LEU A 77 5.79 2.07 9.69
CA LEU A 77 6.55 1.37 8.67
C LEU A 77 5.74 0.19 8.15
N LEU A 78 5.60 0.09 6.83
CA LEU A 78 5.10 -1.10 6.15
C LEU A 78 6.25 -1.75 5.39
N ASP A 79 6.45 -3.04 5.62
CA ASP A 79 7.44 -3.86 4.93
C ASP A 79 6.74 -4.85 4.00
N PHE A 80 7.11 -4.86 2.72
CA PHE A 80 6.61 -5.81 1.72
C PHE A 80 7.73 -6.75 1.29
N VAL A 81 7.45 -8.05 1.29
CA VAL A 81 8.37 -9.07 0.78
C VAL A 81 7.66 -9.89 -0.28
N PHE A 82 8.08 -9.70 -1.52
CA PHE A 82 7.71 -10.53 -2.68
C PHE A 82 8.75 -11.63 -2.89
N GLN A 83 8.35 -12.72 -3.53
CA GLN A 83 9.28 -13.81 -3.85
C GLN A 83 10.41 -13.31 -4.77
N GLY A 84 11.65 -13.69 -4.49
CA GLY A 84 12.81 -13.34 -5.32
C GLY A 84 13.21 -11.86 -5.33
N ARG A 85 12.56 -10.98 -4.54
CA ARG A 85 12.85 -9.54 -4.52
C ARG A 85 13.45 -9.05 -3.20
N GLU A 86 14.18 -7.95 -3.28
CA GLU A 86 14.57 -7.21 -2.08
C GLU A 86 13.33 -6.69 -1.35
N PRO A 87 13.29 -6.74 0.00
CA PRO A 87 12.18 -6.18 0.76
C PRO A 87 12.00 -4.69 0.46
N LEU A 88 10.75 -4.28 0.30
CA LEU A 88 10.37 -2.88 0.13
C LEU A 88 9.87 -2.34 1.47
N GLN A 89 10.19 -1.10 1.80
CA GLN A 89 9.69 -0.45 2.99
C GLN A 89 9.11 0.92 2.65
N VAL A 90 7.91 1.22 3.13
CA VAL A 90 7.35 2.58 3.10
C VAL A 90 7.19 3.10 4.52
N ALA A 91 7.57 4.35 4.72
CA ALA A 91 7.22 5.11 5.90
C ALA A 91 5.94 5.90 5.60
N LEU A 92 4.91 5.70 6.43
CA LEU A 92 3.65 6.46 6.41
C LEU A 92 3.51 7.34 7.64
N ASP A 93 2.93 8.52 7.46
CA ASP A 93 2.58 9.41 8.56
C ASP A 93 1.24 8.93 9.16
N PRO A 94 1.23 8.38 10.39
CA PRO A 94 -0.01 7.89 11.01
C PRO A 94 -0.99 9.02 11.33
N ALA A 95 -0.57 10.29 11.31
CA ALA A 95 -1.48 11.42 11.45
C ALA A 95 -2.21 11.79 10.16
N ASN A 96 -1.68 11.38 8.99
CA ASN A 96 -2.27 11.72 7.71
C ASN A 96 -3.70 11.15 7.60
N PRO A 97 -4.72 11.95 7.24
CA PRO A 97 -6.11 11.50 7.20
C PRO A 97 -6.35 10.32 6.25
N ALA A 98 -5.68 10.27 5.09
CA ALA A 98 -5.79 9.17 4.14
C ALA A 98 -5.21 7.88 4.71
N VAL A 99 -4.02 7.98 5.33
CA VAL A 99 -3.36 6.87 6.03
C VAL A 99 -4.28 6.31 7.13
N ARG A 100 -4.82 7.18 7.99
CA ARG A 100 -5.75 6.76 9.06
C ARG A 100 -6.99 6.09 8.49
N ARG A 101 -7.59 6.68 7.46
CA ARG A 101 -8.83 6.17 6.85
C ARG A 101 -8.63 4.78 6.26
N VAL A 102 -7.57 4.56 5.48
CA VAL A 102 -7.32 3.27 4.83
C VAL A 102 -6.89 2.20 5.84
N LEU A 103 -5.99 2.51 6.77
CA LEU A 103 -5.54 1.54 7.77
C LEU A 103 -6.64 1.19 8.78
N SER A 104 -7.47 2.15 9.16
CA SER A 104 -8.66 1.87 9.98
C SER A 104 -9.66 0.97 9.23
N ALA A 105 -9.76 1.11 7.91
CA ALA A 105 -10.59 0.25 7.09
C ALA A 105 -9.99 -1.16 6.96
N ILE A 106 -8.66 -1.30 6.86
CA ILE A 106 -7.99 -2.62 6.95
C ILE A 106 -8.36 -3.31 8.26
N GLY A 107 -8.36 -2.58 9.39
CA GLY A 107 -8.71 -3.18 10.67
C GLY A 107 -10.18 -3.48 10.92
N LYS A 108 -11.07 -3.08 10.02
CA LYS A 108 -12.51 -3.36 10.11
C LYS A 108 -13.00 -4.30 9.00
N SER A 109 -12.21 -4.45 7.95
CA SER A 109 -12.51 -5.29 6.80
C SER A 109 -11.98 -6.70 7.04
N SER A 110 -12.58 -7.71 6.41
CA SER A 110 -12.03 -9.07 6.40
C SER A 110 -10.88 -9.25 5.41
N ALA A 111 -10.76 -8.34 4.44
CA ALA A 111 -9.77 -8.40 3.38
C ALA A 111 -9.32 -7.00 2.93
N TYR A 112 -8.15 -6.96 2.32
CA TYR A 112 -7.59 -5.81 1.62
C TYR A 112 -6.88 -6.27 0.34
N PHE A 113 -6.55 -5.31 -0.52
CA PHE A 113 -5.82 -5.58 -1.75
C PHE A 113 -4.46 -4.90 -1.77
N VAL A 114 -3.48 -5.58 -2.36
CA VAL A 114 -2.21 -4.98 -2.80
C VAL A 114 -2.18 -4.96 -4.32
N LEU A 115 -2.06 -3.78 -4.90
CA LEU A 115 -1.91 -3.58 -6.34
C LEU A 115 -0.44 -3.35 -6.65
N ALA A 116 0.17 -4.21 -7.47
CA ALA A 116 1.54 -4.03 -7.92
C ALA A 116 1.54 -3.58 -9.37
N VAL A 117 2.14 -2.40 -9.62
CA VAL A 117 2.28 -1.77 -10.92
C VAL A 117 3.71 -1.97 -11.41
N GLY A 118 3.86 -2.74 -12.49
CA GLY A 118 5.14 -3.03 -13.15
C GLY A 118 5.38 -2.13 -14.37
N ALA A 119 6.42 -2.41 -15.14
CA ALA A 119 6.72 -1.67 -16.39
C ALA A 119 5.60 -1.79 -17.42
N ASN A 120 5.04 -2.99 -17.56
CA ASN A 120 4.15 -3.35 -18.67
C ASN A 120 2.72 -3.69 -18.24
N GLY A 121 2.39 -3.58 -16.95
CA GLY A 121 1.08 -3.99 -16.48
C GLY A 121 0.85 -3.81 -14.99
N VAL A 122 -0.25 -4.40 -14.53
CA VAL A 122 -0.70 -4.34 -13.14
C VAL A 122 -1.18 -5.72 -12.71
N THR A 123 -0.82 -6.15 -11.49
CA THR A 123 -1.37 -7.33 -10.84
C THR A 123 -1.94 -6.96 -9.48
N ALA A 124 -2.90 -7.75 -8.99
CA ALA A 124 -3.58 -7.52 -7.73
C ALA A 124 -3.55 -8.78 -6.87
N PHE A 125 -3.18 -8.61 -5.60
CA PHE A 125 -3.20 -9.64 -4.59
C PHE A 125 -4.30 -9.32 -3.57
N ARG A 126 -5.18 -10.29 -3.32
CA ARG A 126 -6.17 -10.21 -2.24
C ARG A 126 -5.57 -10.87 -1.01
N ALA A 127 -5.59 -10.18 0.12
CA ALA A 127 -5.09 -10.69 1.39
C ALA A 127 -6.15 -10.57 2.47
N ASP A 128 -6.17 -11.54 3.38
CA ASP A 128 -7.05 -11.51 4.54
C ASP A 128 -6.48 -10.55 5.59
N ALA A 129 -7.35 -9.71 6.15
CA ALA A 129 -6.94 -8.69 7.11
C ALA A 129 -6.67 -9.28 8.51
N ASP A 130 -7.24 -10.45 8.80
CA ASP A 130 -7.09 -11.16 10.07
C ASP A 130 -5.64 -11.62 10.32
N GLU A 131 -4.86 -11.79 9.25
CA GLU A 131 -3.43 -12.12 9.34
C GLU A 131 -2.55 -10.90 9.68
N LEU A 132 -3.09 -9.68 9.56
CA LEU A 132 -2.37 -8.48 9.92
C LEU A 132 -2.46 -8.24 11.43
N GLN A 133 -1.32 -8.28 12.13
CA GLN A 133 -1.29 -7.86 13.53
C GLN A 133 -1.41 -6.33 13.62
N LEU A 134 -2.64 -5.83 13.70
CA LEU A 134 -2.95 -4.39 13.77
C LEU A 134 -2.71 -3.77 15.16
N ARG A 135 -2.20 -4.54 16.13
CA ARG A 135 -1.84 -4.02 17.46
C ARG A 135 -0.99 -2.74 17.42
N PRO A 136 0.00 -2.58 16.51
CA PRO A 136 0.74 -1.33 16.36
C PRO A 136 -0.14 -0.13 15.95
N LEU A 137 -1.22 -0.35 15.19
CA LEU A 137 -2.10 0.72 14.72
C LEU A 137 -3.01 1.26 15.81
N ASN A 138 -3.48 0.42 16.73
CA ASN A 138 -4.38 0.86 17.80
C ASN A 138 -3.75 1.90 18.72
N GLY A 139 -2.42 1.92 18.88
CA GLY A 139 -1.72 2.97 19.62
C GLY A 139 -1.46 4.24 18.80
N LEU A 140 -1.24 4.11 17.50
CA LEU A 140 -0.81 5.19 16.60
C LEU A 140 -1.98 5.97 15.98
N LEU A 141 -3.14 5.33 15.77
CA LEU A 141 -4.32 5.93 15.12
C LEU A 141 -4.98 7.04 15.97
N TRP A 142 -4.57 7.24 17.23
CA TRP A 142 -5.09 8.26 18.15
C TRP A 142 -4.10 9.38 18.43
N SER A 143 -2.92 9.36 17.82
CA SER A 143 -1.91 10.38 18.02
C SER A 143 -2.27 11.67 17.30
N LYS A 144 -2.03 12.81 17.95
CA LYS A 144 -2.31 14.14 17.39
C LYS A 144 -1.46 14.38 16.14
N PRO A 145 -1.99 15.07 15.12
CA PRO A 145 -1.20 15.48 13.98
C PRO A 145 -0.01 16.33 14.41
N SER A 146 1.18 15.92 14.02
CA SER A 146 2.42 16.66 14.28
C SER A 146 2.51 17.80 13.27
N SER A 147 2.42 19.04 13.74
CA SER A 147 2.40 20.27 12.93
C SER A 147 3.76 20.67 12.33
N GLU A 148 4.63 19.71 12.03
CA GLU A 148 5.98 19.95 11.50
C GLU A 148 6.23 19.14 10.22
N ASP A 149 5.61 19.59 9.13
CA ASP A 149 5.60 18.98 7.80
C ASP A 149 7.00 18.65 7.22
N GLY A 150 8.06 19.33 7.67
CA GLY A 150 9.43 19.18 7.14
C GLY A 150 10.33 18.15 7.82
N ARG A 151 9.88 17.45 8.87
CA ARG A 151 10.69 16.43 9.57
C ARG A 151 10.47 15.02 9.02
N TYR A 152 9.30 14.76 8.43
CA TYR A 152 8.95 13.48 7.82
C TYR A 152 9.77 13.20 6.55
N GLU A 153 9.91 14.20 5.68
CA GLU A 153 10.64 14.13 4.41
C GLU A 153 12.10 13.68 4.59
N ARG A 154 12.78 14.17 5.64
CA ARG A 154 14.16 13.79 5.93
C ARG A 154 14.34 12.33 6.36
N HIS A 155 13.28 11.67 6.83
CA HIS A 155 13.29 10.26 7.22
C HIS A 155 12.72 9.34 6.14
N ALA A 156 11.74 9.80 5.35
CA ALA A 156 11.27 9.08 4.18
C ALA A 156 12.32 9.06 3.05
N ALA A 157 13.02 10.18 2.82
CA ALA A 157 14.09 10.29 1.82
C ALA A 157 15.43 9.69 2.27
N ARG A 158 15.67 9.63 3.59
CA ARG A 158 16.79 8.85 4.15
C ARG A 158 16.24 7.54 4.68
N GLY A 159 16.18 6.53 3.81
CA GLY A 159 16.10 5.12 4.20
C GLY A 159 17.32 4.67 5.02
N GLN A 160 17.66 5.38 6.09
CA GLN A 160 18.75 5.08 6.98
C GLN A 160 18.16 4.46 8.24
N ALA A 161 18.29 3.12 8.26
CA ALA A 161 18.38 2.27 9.43
C ALA A 161 17.88 2.92 10.73
N LEU A 162 16.62 2.66 11.08
CA LEU A 162 16.24 2.79 12.48
C LEU A 162 17.23 1.96 13.31
N PRO A 163 17.81 2.52 14.39
CA PRO A 163 18.73 1.78 15.25
C PRO A 163 18.03 0.52 15.78
N GLY A 164 18.59 -0.66 15.47
CA GLY A 164 18.11 -1.96 16.00
C GLY A 164 17.43 -2.90 15.00
N LEU A 165 17.20 -2.51 13.74
CA LEU A 165 16.67 -3.44 12.73
C LEU A 165 17.79 -4.16 11.96
N PRO A 166 17.66 -5.49 11.70
CA PRO A 166 18.65 -6.22 10.92
C PRO A 166 18.81 -5.61 9.52
N ARG A 167 20.05 -5.28 9.16
CA ARG A 167 20.46 -4.72 7.86
C ARG A 167 20.31 -5.77 6.75
N ARG A 168 19.09 -6.09 6.33
CA ARG A 168 18.86 -6.51 4.95
C ARG A 168 18.80 -5.24 4.10
N ARG A 169 19.38 -5.24 2.89
CA ARG A 169 19.14 -4.16 1.92
C ARG A 169 17.63 -4.09 1.71
N ARG A 170 17.01 -3.00 2.18
CA ARG A 170 15.59 -2.70 1.97
C ARG A 170 15.53 -1.52 1.01
N GLN A 171 14.68 -1.59 0.01
CA GLN A 171 14.44 -0.46 -0.88
C GLN A 171 13.34 0.41 -0.27
N SER A 172 13.60 1.71 -0.11
CA SER A 172 12.61 2.65 0.40
C SER A 172 11.66 3.07 -0.71
N LEU A 173 10.37 2.80 -0.52
CA LEU A 173 9.28 3.29 -1.36
C LEU A 173 8.98 4.75 -1.01
N VAL A 174 8.80 5.59 -2.03
CA VAL A 174 8.31 6.96 -1.87
C VAL A 174 6.80 6.92 -1.63
N TRP A 175 6.35 7.43 -0.47
CA TRP A 175 4.94 7.63 -0.19
C TRP A 175 4.41 8.82 -1.00
N LEU A 176 3.38 8.62 -1.84
CA LEU A 176 2.82 9.66 -2.72
C LEU A 176 2.05 10.78 -2.00
N ARG A 177 2.04 10.80 -0.66
CA ARG A 177 1.44 11.87 0.17
C ARG A 177 0.07 12.37 -0.31
N SER A 178 -0.85 11.47 -0.66
CA SER A 178 -2.19 11.88 -1.05
C SER A 178 -3.01 12.33 0.16
N ASP A 179 -2.86 13.60 0.55
CA ASP A 179 -3.86 14.34 1.31
C ASP A 179 -5.09 14.68 0.46
N ASP A 180 -5.00 14.54 -0.86
CA ASP A 180 -6.11 14.66 -1.78
C ASP A 180 -7.15 13.54 -1.54
N ALA A 181 -8.27 13.93 -0.93
CA ALA A 181 -9.41 13.06 -0.68
C ALA A 181 -10.00 12.46 -1.96
N SER A 182 -9.79 13.12 -3.11
CA SER A 182 -10.29 12.67 -4.41
C SER A 182 -9.69 11.32 -4.81
N LEU A 183 -8.46 10.98 -4.37
CA LEU A 183 -7.83 9.69 -4.66
C LEU A 183 -8.46 8.53 -3.86
N LEU A 184 -9.17 8.83 -2.77
CA LEU A 184 -9.83 7.85 -1.91
C LEU A 184 -11.28 7.55 -2.33
N GLU A 185 -11.82 8.30 -3.28
CA GLU A 185 -13.21 8.14 -3.71
C GLU A 185 -13.34 7.21 -4.92
N LEU A 186 -14.42 6.43 -4.97
CA LEU A 186 -14.76 5.56 -6.10
C LEU A 186 -15.98 6.11 -6.87
N SER A 187 -16.05 7.44 -7.01
CA SER A 187 -17.16 8.12 -7.69
C SER A 187 -17.18 7.77 -9.17
N THR A 188 -18.37 7.80 -9.78
CA THR A 188 -18.58 7.38 -11.19
C THR A 188 -17.65 8.05 -12.19
N ARG A 189 -17.17 9.27 -11.91
CA ARG A 189 -16.29 10.06 -12.78
C ARG A 189 -14.84 9.58 -12.82
N VAL A 190 -14.39 8.84 -11.80
CA VAL A 190 -12.98 8.42 -11.64
C VAL A 190 -12.84 6.91 -11.59
N ARG A 191 -13.88 6.14 -11.95
CA ARG A 191 -13.82 4.68 -11.95
C ARG A 191 -12.96 4.18 -13.10
N HIS A 192 -12.01 3.30 -12.79
CA HIS A 192 -11.26 2.52 -13.75
C HIS A 192 -11.43 1.03 -13.46
N GLU A 193 -11.85 0.27 -14.47
CA GLU A 193 -12.06 -1.18 -14.35
C GLU A 193 -10.78 -1.92 -14.73
N LEU A 194 -10.19 -2.63 -13.78
CA LEU A 194 -9.12 -3.58 -14.03
C LEU A 194 -9.74 -4.93 -14.40
N ARG A 195 -9.43 -5.39 -15.61
CA ARG A 195 -9.91 -6.67 -16.14
C ARG A 195 -8.81 -7.73 -16.00
N PRO A 196 -9.15 -8.93 -15.49
CA PRO A 196 -8.20 -10.04 -15.50
C PRO A 196 -7.81 -10.38 -16.94
N VAL A 197 -6.52 -10.56 -17.18
CA VAL A 197 -5.98 -11.11 -18.43
C VAL A 197 -5.67 -12.58 -18.16
N HIS A 198 -6.12 -13.47 -19.05
CA HIS A 198 -5.91 -14.92 -18.98
C HIS A 198 -4.63 -15.33 -19.70
#